data_AF-A0A964TJB6-F1
#
_entry.id   AF-A0A964TJB6-F1
#
_cell.length_a   1.000
_cell.length_b   1.000
_cell.length_c   1.000
_cell.angle_alpha   90.00
_cell.angle_beta   90.00
_cell.angle_gamma   90.00
#
_symmetry.space_group_name_H-M   'P 1'
#
loop_
_entity.id
_entity.type
_entity.pdbx_description
1 polymer ?
#
loop_
_entity_poly.entity_id
_entity_poly.type
_entity_poly.pdbx_seq_one_letter_code
_entity_poly.pdbx_strand_id
1 'polypeptide(L)' 'MRAILPVLLVLPAPILAHPGHVAESAGHDHWLAAGALGLAALVTAWAAGAMLRRRDRRDGRARAERRG' A
#
# COMPACT_ATOMS: atom_id res chain seq x y z
N MET A 1 8.67 -40.41 -38.19
CA MET A 1 9.18 -39.05 -38.43
C MET A 1 8.07 -37.98 -38.51
N ARG A 2 6.87 -38.29 -39.00
CA ARG A 2 5.76 -37.34 -39.21
C ARG A 2 5.18 -36.69 -37.93
N ALA A 3 5.25 -37.38 -36.80
CA ALA A 3 4.69 -36.93 -35.53
C ALA A 3 5.61 -35.99 -34.72
N ILE A 4 6.86 -35.80 -35.15
CA ILE A 4 7.84 -35.01 -34.40
C ILE A 4 7.53 -33.52 -34.52
N LEU A 5 7.11 -33.06 -35.70
CA LEU A 5 6.81 -31.66 -35.96
C LEU A 5 5.67 -31.09 -35.10
N PRO A 6 4.48 -31.72 -34.99
CA PRO A 6 3.42 -31.20 -34.13
C PRO A 6 3.80 -31.22 -32.64
N VAL A 7 4.60 -32.21 -32.20
CA VAL A 7 5.09 -32.28 -30.81
C VAL A 7 6.03 -31.12 -30.49
N LEU A 8 6.92 -30.75 -31.42
CA LEU A 8 7.82 -29.61 -31.25
C LEU A 8 7.09 -28.26 -31.27
N LEU A 9 5.98 -28.13 -32.01
CA LEU A 9 5.20 -26.88 -32.07
C LEU A 9 4.41 -26.58 -30.78
N VAL A 10 4.09 -27.60 -29.98
CA VAL A 10 3.34 -27.43 -28.73
C VAL A 10 4.27 -27.39 -27.51
N LEU A 11 5.56 -27.70 -27.69
CA LEU A 11 6.53 -27.54 -26.62
C LEU A 11 6.69 -26.04 -26.28
N PRO A 12 6.48 -25.63 -25.02
CA PRO A 12 6.72 -24.26 -24.61
C PRO A 12 8.21 -23.94 -24.80
N ALA A 13 8.51 -23.11 -25.78
CA ALA A 13 9.87 -22.57 -25.92
C ALA A 13 10.13 -21.61 -24.75
N PRO A 14 11.31 -21.65 -24.11
CA PRO A 14 11.66 -20.65 -23.13
C PRO A 14 11.74 -19.30 -23.85
N ILE A 15 10.70 -18.48 -23.68
CA ILE A 15 10.77 -17.08 -24.06
C ILE A 15 11.79 -16.46 -23.12
N LEU A 16 12.96 -16.12 -23.67
CA LEU A 16 13.99 -15.33 -23.02
C LEU A 16 13.48 -13.89 -22.86
N ALA A 17 12.41 -13.71 -22.07
CA ALA A 17 11.96 -12.40 -21.65
C ALA A 17 13.11 -11.81 -20.84
N HIS A 18 13.80 -10.84 -21.42
CA HIS A 18 14.81 -10.11 -20.69
C HIS A 18 14.14 -9.55 -19.43
N PRO A 19 14.78 -9.61 -18.25
CA PRO A 19 14.18 -9.18 -16.99
C PRO A 19 13.70 -7.71 -16.99
N GLY A 20 14.03 -6.94 -18.02
CA GLY A 20 13.67 -5.52 -18.19
C GLY A 20 12.17 -5.20 -18.11
N HIS A 21 11.24 -6.08 -18.50
CA HIS A 21 9.81 -5.72 -18.42
C HIS A 21 9.18 -5.83 -17.02
N VAL A 22 9.77 -6.61 -16.11
CA VAL A 22 9.26 -6.77 -14.72
C VAL A 22 10.14 -6.04 -13.71
N ALA A 23 11.43 -5.84 -14.05
CA ALA A 23 12.38 -5.14 -13.20
C ALA A 23 12.20 -3.61 -13.19
N GLU A 24 11.72 -3.00 -14.27
CA GLU A 24 11.55 -1.54 -14.34
C GLU A 24 10.34 -1.03 -13.52
N SER A 25 9.28 -1.83 -13.40
CA SER A 25 8.09 -1.47 -12.59
C SER A 25 8.29 -1.66 -11.09
N ALA A 26 9.20 -2.55 -10.67
CA ALA A 26 9.36 -2.91 -9.26
C ALA A 26 9.98 -1.79 -8.39
N GLY A 27 10.64 -0.79 -8.99
CA GLY A 27 11.34 0.27 -8.25
C GLY A 27 10.47 1.49 -7.88
N HIS A 28 9.71 2.03 -8.84
CA HIS A 28 8.99 3.29 -8.65
C HIS A 28 7.67 3.12 -7.89
N ASP A 29 6.91 2.08 -8.20
CA ASP A 29 5.63 1.83 -7.55
C ASP A 29 5.79 1.46 -6.07
N HIS A 30 6.93 0.87 -5.70
CA HIS A 30 7.21 0.48 -4.32
C HIS A 30 7.41 1.69 -3.40
N TRP A 31 8.22 2.68 -3.84
CA TRP A 31 8.41 3.92 -3.07
C TRP A 31 7.16 4.79 -3.07
N LEU A 32 6.39 4.82 -4.18
CA LEU A 32 5.10 5.50 -4.23
C LEU A 32 4.10 4.88 -3.24
N ALA A 33 4.00 3.55 -3.22
CA ALA A 33 3.15 2.82 -2.30
C ALA A 33 3.57 3.06 -0.84
N ALA A 34 4.88 3.03 -0.55
CA ALA A 34 5.41 3.36 0.78
C ALA A 34 5.08 4.80 1.18
N GLY A 35 5.22 5.76 0.27
CA GLY A 35 4.86 7.17 0.49
C GLY A 35 3.37 7.36 0.76
N ALA A 36 2.51 6.72 -0.05
CA ALA A 36 1.06 6.78 0.12
C ALA A 36 0.61 6.18 1.46
N LEU A 37 1.19 5.03 1.85
CA LEU A 37 0.89 4.39 3.13
C LEU A 37 1.38 5.24 4.31
N GLY A 38 2.58 5.82 4.21
CA GLY A 38 3.11 6.73 5.22
C GLY A 38 2.23 7.98 5.42
N LEU A 39 1.78 8.59 4.31
CA LEU A 39 0.87 9.73 4.36
C LEU A 39 -0.48 9.36 5.00
N ALA A 40 -1.05 8.22 4.60
CA ALA A 40 -2.31 7.73 5.19
C ALA A 40 -2.19 7.52 6.70
N ALA A 41 -1.09 6.93 7.17
CA ALA A 41 -0.81 6.74 8.59
C ALA A 41 -0.71 8.08 9.34
N LEU A 42 0.02 9.06 8.78
CA LEU A 42 0.17 10.39 9.38
C LEU A 42 -1.17 11.13 9.49
N VAL A 43 -1.97 11.13 8.43
CA VAL A 43 -3.29 11.79 8.41
C VAL A 43 -4.22 11.14 9.44
N THR A 44 -4.22 9.80 9.50
CA THR A 44 -5.04 9.04 10.45
C THR A 44 -4.64 9.35 11.90
N ALA A 45 -3.35 9.31 12.20
CA ALA A 45 -2.82 9.61 13.53
C ALA A 45 -3.13 11.04 13.95
N TRP A 46 -2.97 12.00 13.04
CA TRP A 46 -3.28 13.42 13.29
C TRP A 46 -4.77 13.63 13.58
N ALA A 47 -5.65 13.05 12.76
CA ALA A 47 -7.10 13.17 12.94
C ALA A 47 -7.55 12.55 14.27
N ALA A 48 -7.06 11.35 14.59
CA ALA A 48 -7.37 10.67 15.85
C ALA A 48 -6.89 11.48 17.06
N GLY A 49 -5.66 12.00 17.03
CA GLY A 49 -5.12 12.86 18.08
C GLY A 49 -5.92 14.15 18.25
N ALA A 50 -6.32 14.79 17.15
CA ALA A 50 -7.17 15.97 17.19
C ALA A 50 -8.54 15.70 17.83
N MET A 51 -9.15 14.55 17.55
CA MET A 51 -10.41 14.14 18.18
C MET A 51 -10.25 13.90 19.68
N LEU A 52 -9.18 13.21 20.10
CA LEU A 52 -8.92 12.93 21.50
C LEU A 52 -8.75 14.22 22.31
N ARG A 53 -7.99 15.19 21.79
CA ARG A 53 -7.82 16.52 22.43
C ARG A 53 -9.13 17.28 22.57
N ARG A 54 -10.07 17.11 21.64
CA ARG A 54 -11.40 17.74 21.73
C ARG A 54 -12.26 17.07 22.82
N ARG A 55 -12.17 15.75 22.97
CA ARG A 55 -12.86 15.00 24.04
C ARG A 55 -12.36 15.42 25.41
N ASP A 56 -11.04 15.44 25.60
CA ASP A 56 -10.41 15.85 26.86
C ASP A 56 -10.84 17.27 27.29
N ARG A 57 -10.88 18.23 26.35
CA ARG A 57 -11.39 19.58 26.62
C ARG A 57 -12.87 19.62 27.01
N ARG A 58 -13.71 18.77 26.41
CA ARG A 58 -15.14 18.69 26.75
C ARG A 58 -15.33 18.10 28.14
N ASP A 59 -14.60 17.02 28.45
CA ASP A 59 -14.67 16.36 29.74
C ASP A 59 -14.14 17.26 30.86
N GLY A 60 -13.05 18.00 30.60
CA GLY A 60 -12.53 19.01 31.52
C GLY A 60 -13.52 20.12 31.81
N ARG A 61 -14.23 20.64 30.80
CA ARG A 61 -15.30 21.63 30.97
C ARG A 61 -16.47 21.08 31.80
N ALA A 62 -16.94 19.87 31.48
CA ALA A 62 -18.03 19.22 32.22
C ALA A 62 -17.67 18.97 33.70
N ARG A 63 -16.40 18.68 34.00
CA ARG A 63 -15.90 18.55 35.38
C ARG A 63 -15.81 19.88 36.11
N ALA A 64 -15.45 20.97 35.42
CA ALA A 64 -15.41 22.31 35.99
C ALA A 64 -16.82 22.82 36.33
N GLU A 65 -17.79 22.60 35.44
CA GLU A 65 -19.19 22.97 35.64
C GLU A 65 -19.84 22.21 36.82
N ARG A 66 -19.46 20.96 37.08
CA ARG A 66 -19.94 20.19 38.24
C ARG A 66 -19.31 20.59 39.58
N ARG A 67 -18.26 21.42 39.57
CA ARG A 67 -17.49 21.81 40.77
C ARG A 67 -17.75 23.26 41.22
N GLY A 68 -18.36 24.09 40.36
CA GLY A 68 -18.84 25.43 40.71
C GLY A 68 -20.28 25.39 41.18
#